data_AF-U6FE52-F1
#
_entry.id   AF-U6FE52-F1
#
_cell.length_a   1.000
_cell.length_b   1.000
_cell.length_c   1.000
_cell.angle_alpha   90.00
_cell.angle_beta   90.00
_cell.angle_gamma   90.00
#
_symmetry.space_group_name_H-M   'P 1'
#
loop_
_entity.id
_entity.type
_entity.pdbx_description
1 polymer ?
#
loop_
_entity_poly.entity_id
_entity_poly.type
_entity_poly.pdbx_seq_one_letter_code
_entity_poly.pdbx_strand_id
1 'polypeptide(L)'
;MHGAQENTLKQLTSDFEKKNPNIKIKLENQGSYIDLQGKINSTMQSPKNLPTITQAYPVWLYNAAQNKMLVDLTPYINNKNVGWGSAKASDIRTELLDGAQIKGTQYGIPFNKSIESLTYNKTMFKKYGIKKVPSTMEELKQVSETIYKKSNHKVVGAGFDSLANYYTLGMKDEGFNFTDKINFTGAASKKVINYYAEGVKKGYFRVAGSEHYLSGPFANEKVAMFIGTSAGESFVKQGVGNKFTYDVAPRPGKYTMQQGTDIYMFKEASSIQRAAAFKYMKFLTSESSQLKWANATGYIPVNNGVLDDKEFLDNKNIKMPTKLKSATKHLYSVPAEKNSNAAYNQLNSIMQNILSAAQKGQNVNSQIDNGKQKFDAAWKQ
;
A
#
# COMPACT_ATOMS: atom_id res chain seq x y z
N MET A 1 -11.00 -3.28 -10.19
CA MET A 1 -11.64 -3.24 -8.85
C MET A 1 -12.82 -4.18 -8.86
N HIS A 2 -13.25 -4.73 -7.71
CA HIS A 2 -14.42 -5.62 -7.64
C HIS A 2 -15.23 -5.32 -6.36
N GLY A 3 -16.40 -5.93 -6.21
CA GLY A 3 -17.16 -5.92 -4.95
C GLY A 3 -17.47 -4.52 -4.42
N ALA A 4 -17.24 -4.31 -3.11
CA ALA A 4 -17.56 -3.06 -2.42
C ALA A 4 -16.85 -1.84 -3.02
N GLN A 5 -15.60 -1.99 -3.50
CA GLN A 5 -14.87 -0.89 -4.13
C GLN A 5 -15.53 -0.44 -5.43
N GLU A 6 -15.88 -1.39 -6.31
CA GLU A 6 -16.51 -1.07 -7.59
C GLU A 6 -17.91 -0.46 -7.40
N ASN A 7 -18.72 -1.05 -6.53
CA ASN A 7 -20.07 -0.56 -6.25
C ASN A 7 -20.06 0.85 -5.67
N THR A 8 -19.13 1.13 -4.73
CA THR A 8 -19.04 2.46 -4.12
C THR A 8 -18.54 3.50 -5.12
N LEU A 9 -17.60 3.15 -6.01
CA LEU A 9 -17.14 4.07 -7.06
C LEU A 9 -18.26 4.38 -8.06
N LYS A 10 -19.03 3.37 -8.51
CA LYS A 10 -20.20 3.59 -9.38
C LYS A 10 -21.22 4.52 -8.74
N GLN A 11 -21.48 4.36 -7.44
CA GLN A 11 -22.39 5.24 -6.71
C GLN A 11 -21.85 6.67 -6.63
N LEU A 12 -20.58 6.86 -6.26
CA LEU A 12 -19.93 8.18 -6.22
C LEU A 12 -19.98 8.84 -7.61
N THR A 13 -19.72 8.10 -8.68
CA THR A 13 -19.86 8.60 -10.05
C THR A 13 -21.29 9.06 -10.34
N SER A 14 -22.29 8.26 -9.98
CA SER A 14 -23.71 8.63 -10.17
C SER A 14 -24.06 9.90 -9.39
N ASP A 15 -23.59 10.01 -8.14
CA ASP A 15 -23.80 11.19 -7.29
C ASP A 15 -23.13 12.45 -7.90
N PHE A 16 -21.95 12.28 -8.52
CA PHE A 16 -21.27 13.34 -9.25
C PHE A 16 -22.05 13.77 -10.51
N GLU A 17 -22.47 12.84 -11.35
CA GLU A 17 -23.19 13.14 -12.59
C GLU A 17 -24.54 13.81 -12.33
N LYS A 18 -25.25 13.43 -11.26
CA LYS A 18 -26.48 14.10 -10.83
C LYS A 18 -26.27 15.59 -10.54
N LYS A 19 -25.13 15.94 -9.94
CA LYS A 19 -24.74 17.33 -9.66
C LYS A 19 -24.13 18.04 -10.88
N ASN A 20 -23.85 17.30 -11.96
CA ASN A 20 -23.13 17.77 -13.14
C ASN A 20 -23.75 17.16 -14.42
N PRO A 21 -24.99 17.53 -14.79
CA PRO A 21 -25.75 16.83 -15.84
C PRO A 21 -25.07 16.85 -17.22
N ASN A 22 -24.21 17.84 -17.47
CA ASN A 22 -23.44 17.98 -18.72
C ASN A 22 -22.13 17.17 -18.74
N ILE A 23 -21.79 16.46 -17.66
CA ILE A 23 -20.58 15.65 -17.57
C ILE A 23 -20.99 14.18 -17.45
N LYS A 24 -20.44 13.34 -18.33
CA LYS A 24 -20.59 11.89 -18.29
C LYS A 24 -19.24 11.23 -18.05
N ILE A 25 -19.21 10.32 -17.08
CA ILE A 25 -18.04 9.58 -16.66
C ILE A 25 -18.24 8.11 -17.02
N LYS A 26 -17.50 7.65 -18.03
CA LYS A 26 -17.45 6.23 -18.37
C LYS A 26 -16.42 5.52 -17.49
N LEU A 27 -16.88 4.70 -16.55
CA LEU A 27 -16.00 3.84 -15.75
C LEU A 27 -15.64 2.58 -16.55
N GLU A 28 -14.34 2.27 -16.61
CA GLU A 28 -13.81 1.08 -17.29
C GLU A 28 -13.05 0.22 -16.28
N ASN A 29 -13.56 -0.98 -16.00
CA ASN A 29 -12.93 -1.90 -15.05
C ASN A 29 -11.87 -2.75 -15.75
N GLN A 30 -10.60 -2.63 -15.32
CA GLN A 30 -9.48 -3.39 -15.89
C GLN A 30 -9.10 -4.63 -15.07
N GLY A 31 -9.91 -5.04 -14.09
CA GLY A 31 -9.61 -6.22 -13.26
C GLY A 31 -8.60 -5.91 -12.16
N SER A 32 -7.50 -6.68 -12.14
CA SER A 32 -6.44 -6.57 -11.13
C SER A 32 -5.49 -5.39 -11.41
N TYR A 33 -4.62 -5.08 -10.43
CA TYR A 33 -3.59 -4.07 -10.62
C TYR A 33 -2.56 -4.45 -11.69
N ILE A 34 -2.26 -5.75 -11.85
CA ILE A 34 -1.33 -6.24 -12.88
C ILE A 34 -1.93 -6.03 -14.27
N ASP A 35 -3.21 -6.38 -14.43
CA ASP A 35 -3.93 -6.20 -15.70
C ASP A 35 -4.04 -4.72 -16.08
N LEU A 36 -4.40 -3.87 -15.10
CA LEU A 36 -4.44 -2.43 -15.27
C LEU A 36 -3.06 -1.86 -15.67
N GLN A 37 -1.99 -2.27 -15.00
CA GLN A 37 -0.64 -1.83 -15.36
C GLN A 37 -0.26 -2.28 -16.78
N GLY A 38 -0.54 -3.53 -17.14
CA GLY A 38 -0.31 -4.06 -18.48
C GLY A 38 -1.11 -3.30 -19.55
N LYS A 39 -2.37 -2.96 -19.25
CA LYS A 39 -3.22 -2.16 -20.14
C LYS A 39 -2.70 -0.75 -20.32
N ILE A 40 -2.26 -0.08 -19.26
CA ILE A 40 -1.63 1.25 -19.34
C ILE A 40 -0.38 1.17 -20.22
N ASN A 41 0.50 0.19 -19.97
CA ASN A 41 1.74 0.01 -20.73
C ASN A 41 1.52 -0.19 -22.23
N SER A 42 0.56 -1.04 -22.61
CA SER A 42 0.23 -1.26 -24.02
C SER A 42 -0.43 -0.04 -24.66
N THR A 43 -1.33 0.64 -23.94
CA THR A 43 -2.08 1.79 -24.49
C THR A 43 -1.20 3.02 -24.66
N MET A 44 -0.13 3.17 -23.86
CA MET A 44 0.85 4.27 -24.02
C MET A 44 1.51 4.32 -25.40
N GLN A 45 1.57 3.20 -26.13
CA GLN A 45 2.11 3.15 -27.50
C GLN A 45 1.15 3.75 -28.55
N SER A 46 -0.12 3.94 -28.19
CA SER A 46 -1.15 4.54 -29.04
C SER A 46 -1.88 5.64 -28.26
N PRO A 47 -1.30 6.84 -28.13
CA PRO A 47 -1.80 7.88 -27.24
C PRO A 47 -3.28 8.22 -27.43
N LYS A 48 -3.79 8.16 -28.66
CA LYS A 48 -5.20 8.37 -29.02
C LYS A 48 -6.19 7.45 -28.28
N ASN A 49 -5.73 6.29 -27.80
CA ASN A 49 -6.54 5.31 -27.08
C ASN A 49 -6.44 5.45 -25.56
N LEU A 50 -5.64 6.40 -25.05
CA LEU A 50 -5.53 6.64 -23.62
C LEU A 50 -6.84 7.16 -23.03
N PRO A 51 -7.21 6.75 -21.81
CA PRO A 51 -8.36 7.34 -21.13
C PRO A 51 -8.05 8.80 -20.75
N THR A 52 -9.07 9.58 -20.40
CA THR A 52 -8.86 10.93 -19.86
C THR A 52 -8.10 10.89 -18.53
N ILE A 53 -8.49 9.96 -17.66
CA ILE A 53 -7.85 9.73 -16.36
C ILE A 53 -7.68 8.24 -16.11
N THR A 54 -6.68 7.87 -15.33
CA THR A 54 -6.45 6.49 -14.90
C THR A 54 -6.07 6.43 -13.44
N GLN A 55 -6.35 5.29 -12.81
CA GLN A 55 -5.72 4.95 -11.55
C GLN A 55 -4.38 4.27 -11.82
N ALA A 56 -3.33 4.66 -11.10
CA ALA A 56 -2.02 4.02 -11.21
C ALA A 56 -1.18 4.21 -9.94
N TYR A 57 -0.16 3.39 -9.75
CA TYR A 57 0.94 3.79 -8.87
C TYR A 57 1.86 4.77 -9.61
N PRO A 58 2.50 5.73 -8.90
CA PRO A 58 3.41 6.70 -9.51
C PRO A 58 4.51 6.04 -10.35
N VAL A 59 5.08 4.95 -9.84
CA VAL A 59 6.17 4.19 -10.49
C VAL A 59 5.75 3.57 -11.84
N TRP A 60 4.46 3.32 -12.06
CA TRP A 60 3.96 2.78 -13.34
C TRP A 60 3.98 3.83 -14.45
N LEU A 61 3.84 5.10 -14.08
CA LEU A 61 3.71 6.22 -15.01
C LEU A 61 5.00 7.02 -15.16
N TYR A 62 6.13 6.50 -14.66
CA TYR A 62 7.43 7.15 -14.80
C TYR A 62 7.74 7.50 -16.26
N ASN A 63 7.62 6.53 -17.18
CA ASN A 63 7.88 6.74 -18.60
C ASN A 63 6.86 7.70 -19.24
N ALA A 64 5.57 7.62 -18.85
CA ALA A 64 4.55 8.56 -19.31
C ALA A 64 4.90 10.01 -18.93
N ALA A 65 5.38 10.23 -17.70
CA ALA A 65 5.84 11.52 -17.23
C ALA A 65 7.08 12.01 -18.00
N GLN A 66 8.08 11.14 -18.23
CA GLN A 66 9.27 11.49 -19.02
C GLN A 66 8.91 11.87 -20.47
N ASN A 67 7.96 11.15 -21.06
CA ASN A 67 7.45 11.42 -22.41
C ASN A 67 6.42 12.56 -22.45
N LYS A 68 6.26 13.32 -21.35
CA LYS A 68 5.38 14.49 -21.22
C LYS A 68 3.91 14.19 -21.51
N MET A 69 3.46 12.95 -21.31
CA MET A 69 2.09 12.49 -21.62
C MET A 69 1.09 12.81 -20.52
N LEU A 70 1.55 13.15 -19.31
CA LEU A 70 0.70 13.46 -18.15
C LEU A 70 0.52 14.96 -17.96
N VAL A 71 -0.64 15.37 -17.47
CA VAL A 71 -0.95 16.77 -17.13
C VAL A 71 -0.32 17.12 -15.79
N ASP A 72 0.46 18.20 -15.72
CA ASP A 72 0.85 18.80 -14.45
C ASP A 72 -0.38 19.43 -13.80
N LEU A 73 -0.76 18.91 -12.62
CA LEU A 73 -1.94 19.35 -11.88
C LEU A 73 -1.66 20.53 -10.96
N THR A 74 -0.40 20.96 -10.81
CA THR A 74 -0.03 22.11 -9.98
C THR A 74 -0.80 23.38 -10.36
N PRO A 75 -0.94 23.76 -11.65
CA PRO A 75 -1.74 24.92 -12.05
C PRO A 75 -3.24 24.74 -11.74
N TYR A 76 -3.76 23.53 -11.85
CA TYR A 76 -5.16 23.24 -11.51
C TYR A 76 -5.39 23.39 -10.00
N ILE A 77 -4.51 22.82 -9.17
CA ILE A 77 -4.57 22.88 -7.70
C ILE A 77 -4.56 24.35 -7.22
N ASN A 78 -3.64 25.15 -7.74
CA ASN A 78 -3.40 26.53 -7.32
C ASN A 78 -4.42 27.55 -7.87
N ASN A 79 -5.26 27.14 -8.82
CA ASN A 79 -6.30 28.02 -9.36
C ASN A 79 -7.49 28.11 -8.37
N LYS A 80 -7.94 29.32 -8.01
CA LYS A 80 -9.08 29.52 -7.09
C LYS A 80 -10.45 29.25 -7.72
N ASN A 81 -10.57 29.40 -9.03
CA ASN A 81 -11.85 29.26 -9.75
C ASN A 81 -12.13 27.79 -10.12
N VAL A 82 -11.07 27.03 -10.42
CA VAL A 82 -11.16 25.63 -10.85
C VAL A 82 -10.72 24.68 -9.74
N GLY A 83 -9.62 24.99 -9.06
CA GLY A 83 -9.01 24.20 -7.99
C GLY A 83 -9.39 24.62 -6.59
N TRP A 84 -8.43 24.46 -5.70
CA TRP A 84 -8.58 24.79 -4.29
C TRP A 84 -7.87 26.13 -3.94
N GLY A 85 -7.16 26.72 -4.90
CA GLY A 85 -6.32 27.90 -4.68
C GLY A 85 -4.94 27.57 -4.08
N SER A 86 -4.77 26.41 -3.46
CA SER A 86 -3.48 25.86 -3.02
C SER A 86 -3.63 24.38 -2.65
N ALA A 87 -2.51 23.65 -2.56
CA ALA A 87 -2.50 22.28 -2.03
C ALA A 87 -3.03 22.23 -0.58
N LYS A 88 -2.65 23.19 0.27
CA LYS A 88 -3.14 23.27 1.66
C LYS A 88 -4.66 23.44 1.74
N ALA A 89 -5.23 24.28 0.89
CA ALA A 89 -6.68 24.52 0.85
C ALA A 89 -7.48 23.33 0.28
N SER A 90 -6.83 22.32 -0.28
CA SER A 90 -7.51 21.09 -0.72
C SER A 90 -7.97 20.19 0.42
N ASP A 91 -7.39 20.40 1.61
CA ASP A 91 -7.50 19.52 2.77
C ASP A 91 -7.14 18.04 2.48
N ILE A 92 -6.43 17.80 1.38
CA ILE A 92 -5.81 16.50 1.10
C ILE A 92 -4.56 16.40 1.98
N ARG A 93 -4.37 15.23 2.58
CA ARG A 93 -3.19 14.88 3.37
C ARG A 93 -1.92 15.08 2.56
N THR A 94 -1.04 15.96 3.03
CA THR A 94 0.16 16.38 2.31
C THR A 94 1.03 15.20 1.92
N GLU A 95 1.26 14.24 2.82
CA GLU A 95 2.12 13.10 2.54
C GLU A 95 1.55 12.17 1.45
N LEU A 96 0.21 12.07 1.35
CA LEU A 96 -0.45 11.29 0.29
C LEU A 96 -0.43 12.05 -1.05
N LEU A 97 -0.57 13.38 -1.00
CA LEU A 97 -0.47 14.22 -2.18
C LEU A 97 0.96 14.20 -2.76
N ASP A 98 1.96 14.36 -1.90
CA ASP A 98 3.38 14.25 -2.26
C ASP A 98 3.71 12.85 -2.80
N GLY A 99 3.09 11.81 -2.22
CA GLY A 99 3.19 10.43 -2.70
C GLY A 99 2.68 10.21 -4.12
N ALA A 100 1.82 11.11 -4.65
CA ALA A 100 1.29 11.06 -6.01
C ALA A 100 2.16 11.83 -7.03
N GLN A 101 3.31 12.37 -6.60
CA GLN A 101 4.24 13.06 -7.48
C GLN A 101 5.12 12.07 -8.26
N ILE A 102 5.55 12.47 -9.45
CA ILE A 102 6.57 11.77 -10.22
C ILE A 102 7.70 12.77 -10.50
N LYS A 103 8.90 12.48 -10.00
CA LYS A 103 10.07 13.38 -10.07
C LYS A 103 9.77 14.82 -9.60
N GLY A 104 8.99 14.95 -8.52
CA GLY A 104 8.65 16.24 -7.91
C GLY A 104 7.55 17.04 -8.60
N THR A 105 7.02 16.57 -9.73
CA THR A 105 5.85 17.19 -10.38
C THR A 105 4.56 16.51 -9.93
N GLN A 106 3.55 17.31 -9.59
CA GLN A 106 2.23 16.83 -9.17
C GLN A 106 1.41 16.35 -10.36
N TYR A 107 1.64 15.12 -10.80
CA TYR A 107 0.86 14.50 -11.89
C TYR A 107 -0.40 13.76 -11.40
N GLY A 108 -0.43 13.36 -10.13
CA GLY A 108 -1.51 12.57 -9.55
C GLY A 108 -2.25 13.28 -8.42
N ILE A 109 -3.46 12.80 -8.13
CA ILE A 109 -4.23 13.13 -6.92
C ILE A 109 -4.52 11.82 -6.18
N PRO A 110 -4.23 11.72 -4.86
CA PRO A 110 -4.46 10.48 -4.12
C PRO A 110 -5.95 10.15 -4.04
N PHE A 111 -6.27 8.85 -4.09
CA PHE A 111 -7.68 8.40 -4.01
C PHE A 111 -7.85 7.14 -3.18
N ASN A 112 -7.34 6.00 -3.65
CA ASN A 112 -7.55 4.71 -3.02
C ASN A 112 -6.28 4.30 -2.27
N LYS A 113 -6.09 4.91 -1.10
CA LYS A 113 -4.90 4.73 -0.28
C LYS A 113 -5.12 3.76 0.88
N SER A 114 -4.10 2.96 1.17
CA SER A 114 -3.99 2.09 2.34
C SER A 114 -2.60 2.23 2.95
N ILE A 115 -2.36 1.59 4.09
CA ILE A 115 -1.04 1.57 4.74
C ILE A 115 -0.66 0.17 5.19
N GLU A 116 0.62 -0.07 5.44
CA GLU A 116 1.00 -1.25 6.23
C GLU A 116 0.57 -1.10 7.69
N SER A 117 0.01 -2.17 8.24
CA SER A 117 -0.44 -2.25 9.62
C SER A 117 -0.20 -3.65 10.18
N LEU A 118 -0.09 -3.75 11.50
CA LEU A 118 -0.03 -5.00 12.22
C LEU A 118 -1.44 -5.47 12.54
N THR A 119 -1.84 -6.64 12.05
CA THR A 119 -3.03 -7.35 12.51
C THR A 119 -2.61 -8.43 13.51
N TYR A 120 -3.31 -8.56 14.63
CA TYR A 120 -2.97 -9.54 15.67
C TYR A 120 -4.18 -10.20 16.34
N ASN A 121 -3.99 -11.44 16.78
CA ASN A 121 -5.01 -12.22 17.48
C ASN A 121 -4.98 -11.87 18.98
N LYS A 122 -5.93 -11.04 19.41
CA LYS A 122 -6.05 -10.56 20.80
C LYS A 122 -6.38 -11.70 21.78
N THR A 123 -7.10 -12.72 21.33
CA THR A 123 -7.37 -13.93 22.12
C THR A 123 -6.08 -14.73 22.38
N MET A 124 -5.24 -14.92 21.36
CA MET A 124 -3.91 -15.56 21.53
C MET A 124 -2.99 -14.74 22.42
N PHE A 125 -3.02 -13.41 22.32
CA PHE A 125 -2.24 -12.55 23.20
C PHE A 125 -2.59 -12.80 24.67
N LYS A 126 -3.89 -12.85 25.00
CA LYS A 126 -4.34 -13.22 26.35
C LYS A 126 -3.90 -14.64 26.74
N LYS A 127 -4.13 -15.62 25.87
CA LYS A 127 -3.78 -17.04 26.08
C LYS A 127 -2.29 -17.24 26.39
N TYR A 128 -1.41 -16.52 25.70
CA TYR A 128 0.04 -16.66 25.84
C TYR A 128 0.67 -15.60 26.77
N GLY A 129 -0.14 -14.77 27.43
CA GLY A 129 0.31 -13.78 28.41
C GLY A 129 1.06 -12.59 27.80
N ILE A 130 0.77 -12.24 26.54
CA ILE A 130 1.34 -11.08 25.86
C ILE A 130 0.60 -9.82 26.30
N LYS A 131 1.28 -8.96 27.06
CA LYS A 131 0.68 -7.75 27.65
C LYS A 131 0.73 -6.52 26.75
N LYS A 132 1.74 -6.44 25.86
CA LYS A 132 2.00 -5.28 25.01
C LYS A 132 1.98 -5.70 23.53
N VAL A 133 1.32 -4.91 22.71
CA VAL A 133 1.39 -5.04 21.24
C VAL A 133 2.76 -4.53 20.78
N PRO A 134 3.51 -5.30 19.96
CA PRO A 134 4.84 -4.88 19.55
C PRO A 134 4.77 -3.59 18.74
N SER A 135 5.64 -2.66 19.08
CA SER A 135 5.77 -1.34 18.46
C SER A 135 7.12 -1.16 17.74
N THR A 136 8.03 -2.11 17.92
CA THR A 136 9.32 -2.18 17.21
C THR A 136 9.53 -3.57 16.62
N MET A 137 10.40 -3.68 15.62
CA MET A 137 10.74 -4.97 15.01
C MET A 137 11.36 -5.92 16.04
N GLU A 138 12.16 -5.42 16.98
CA GLU A 138 12.70 -6.27 18.05
C GLU A 138 11.62 -6.80 18.99
N GLU A 139 10.64 -5.96 19.39
CA GLU A 139 9.48 -6.42 20.16
C GLU A 139 8.64 -7.44 19.36
N LEU A 140 8.49 -7.24 18.04
CA LEU A 140 7.77 -8.18 17.17
C LEU A 140 8.42 -9.57 17.21
N LYS A 141 9.75 -9.63 17.10
CA LYS A 141 10.53 -10.87 17.23
C LYS A 141 10.30 -11.53 18.59
N GLN A 142 10.44 -10.78 19.69
CA GLN A 142 10.29 -11.32 21.05
C GLN A 142 8.89 -11.89 21.31
N VAL A 143 7.84 -11.18 20.90
CA VAL A 143 6.46 -11.66 20.99
C VAL A 143 6.27 -12.89 20.12
N SER A 144 6.84 -12.90 18.91
CA SER A 144 6.73 -14.02 17.97
C SER A 144 7.38 -15.29 18.51
N GLU A 145 8.60 -15.19 19.04
CA GLU A 145 9.30 -16.30 19.70
C GLU A 145 8.52 -16.83 20.91
N THR A 146 7.94 -15.92 21.72
CA THR A 146 7.16 -16.29 22.91
C THR A 146 5.92 -17.10 22.53
N ILE A 147 5.14 -16.63 21.56
CA ILE A 147 3.94 -17.32 21.09
C ILE A 147 4.31 -18.66 20.46
N TYR A 148 5.36 -18.70 19.63
CA TYR A 148 5.82 -19.92 19.00
C TYR A 148 6.22 -20.98 20.04
N LYS A 149 7.02 -20.62 21.04
CA LYS A 149 7.42 -21.51 22.14
C LYS A 149 6.22 -21.97 22.99
N LYS A 150 5.40 -21.03 23.48
CA LYS A 150 4.26 -21.35 24.36
C LYS A 150 3.13 -22.12 23.66
N SER A 151 3.07 -22.07 22.33
CA SER A 151 2.15 -22.90 21.54
C SER A 151 2.67 -24.31 21.26
N ASN A 152 3.83 -24.69 21.82
CA ASN A 152 4.56 -25.91 21.46
C ASN A 152 4.80 -25.98 19.94
N HIS A 153 5.23 -24.85 19.36
CA HIS A 153 5.53 -24.68 17.93
C HIS A 153 4.34 -24.87 16.98
N LYS A 154 3.09 -24.83 17.48
CA LYS A 154 1.88 -25.00 16.66
C LYS A 154 1.41 -23.72 15.98
N VAL A 155 1.75 -22.55 16.52
CA VAL A 155 1.34 -21.24 16.03
C VAL A 155 2.57 -20.43 15.69
N VAL A 156 2.70 -20.00 14.43
CA VAL A 156 3.77 -19.09 14.02
C VAL A 156 3.52 -17.72 14.65
N GLY A 157 4.59 -17.07 15.13
CA GLY A 157 4.49 -15.79 15.81
C GLY A 157 4.01 -14.67 14.90
N ALA A 158 4.72 -14.42 13.80
CA ALA A 158 4.33 -13.40 12.81
C ALA A 158 4.64 -13.77 11.35
N GLY A 159 4.14 -12.97 10.42
CA GLY A 159 4.59 -12.97 9.03
C GLY A 159 4.34 -11.65 8.33
N PHE A 160 4.77 -11.55 7.07
CA PHE A 160 4.63 -10.37 6.23
C PHE A 160 3.97 -10.77 4.91
N ASP A 161 2.94 -10.03 4.49
CA ASP A 161 2.24 -10.30 3.24
C ASP A 161 3.10 -9.97 2.01
N SER A 162 3.80 -8.83 2.04
CA SER A 162 4.61 -8.33 0.93
C SER A 162 6.09 -8.35 1.27
N LEU A 163 6.85 -9.18 0.57
CA LEU A 163 8.31 -9.25 0.73
C LEU A 163 9.01 -7.99 0.22
N ALA A 164 8.48 -7.37 -0.83
CA ALA A 164 8.95 -6.09 -1.33
C ALA A 164 8.74 -4.97 -0.29
N ASN A 165 7.54 -4.87 0.32
CA ASN A 165 7.29 -3.89 1.39
C ASN A 165 8.22 -4.11 2.58
N TYR A 166 8.35 -5.37 3.01
CA TYR A 166 9.22 -5.74 4.12
C TYR A 166 10.63 -5.21 3.91
N TYR A 167 11.25 -5.54 2.77
CA TYR A 167 12.62 -5.12 2.47
C TYR A 167 12.72 -3.60 2.35
N THR A 168 11.81 -2.97 1.58
CA THR A 168 11.82 -1.53 1.34
C THR A 168 11.67 -0.72 2.63
N LEU A 169 10.73 -1.09 3.52
CA LEU A 169 10.56 -0.40 4.79
C LEU A 169 11.67 -0.71 5.78
N GLY A 170 12.20 -1.93 5.78
CA GLY A 170 13.39 -2.26 6.58
C GLY A 170 14.58 -1.39 6.18
N MET A 171 14.86 -1.24 4.89
CA MET A 171 15.92 -0.34 4.40
C MET A 171 15.64 1.12 4.76
N LYS A 172 14.36 1.54 4.73
CA LYS A 172 13.97 2.89 5.13
C LYS A 172 14.17 3.14 6.63
N ASP A 173 13.88 2.15 7.47
CA ASP A 173 14.17 2.18 8.91
C ASP A 173 15.70 2.29 9.16
N GLU A 174 16.54 1.70 8.30
CA GLU A 174 18.01 1.86 8.29
C GLU A 174 18.51 3.17 7.63
N GLY A 175 17.61 4.05 7.18
CA GLY A 175 17.95 5.37 6.63
C GLY A 175 18.09 5.44 5.11
N PHE A 176 17.80 4.36 4.38
CA PHE A 176 17.95 4.32 2.92
C PHE A 176 16.59 4.39 2.21
N ASN A 177 16.45 5.31 1.25
CA ASN A 177 15.33 5.28 0.32
C ASN A 177 15.51 4.15 -0.71
N PHE A 178 14.40 3.68 -1.27
CA PHE A 178 14.40 2.66 -2.32
C PHE A 178 14.78 3.26 -3.67
N THR A 179 16.08 3.27 -3.96
CA THR A 179 16.67 3.77 -5.20
C THR A 179 17.75 2.80 -5.70
N ASP A 180 18.31 3.07 -6.88
CA ASP A 180 19.44 2.36 -7.46
C ASP A 180 20.75 2.41 -6.63
N LYS A 181 20.80 3.25 -5.59
CA LYS A 181 21.94 3.42 -4.67
C LYS A 181 21.99 2.38 -3.56
N ILE A 182 20.95 1.56 -3.40
CA ILE A 182 20.95 0.50 -2.40
C ILE A 182 22.03 -0.54 -2.72
N ASN A 183 22.97 -0.72 -1.78
CA ASN A 183 23.88 -1.85 -1.83
C ASN A 183 23.20 -3.11 -1.24
N PHE A 184 22.72 -3.99 -2.10
CA PHE A 184 21.97 -5.19 -1.70
C PHE A 184 22.79 -6.19 -0.84
N THR A 185 24.12 -6.21 -0.98
CA THR A 185 25.02 -7.04 -0.13
C THR A 185 25.64 -6.26 1.03
N GLY A 186 25.29 -4.98 1.19
CA GLY A 186 25.77 -4.11 2.26
C GLY A 186 25.21 -4.49 3.63
N ALA A 187 25.82 -3.95 4.70
CA ALA A 187 25.47 -4.28 6.09
C ALA A 187 23.99 -4.01 6.42
N ALA A 188 23.43 -2.88 5.99
CA ALA A 188 22.02 -2.53 6.20
C ALA A 188 21.07 -3.55 5.54
N SER A 189 21.32 -3.89 4.26
CA SER A 189 20.54 -4.91 3.54
C SER A 189 20.64 -6.28 4.21
N LYS A 190 21.85 -6.71 4.57
CA LYS A 190 22.06 -7.99 5.27
C LYS A 190 21.34 -8.02 6.62
N LYS A 191 21.33 -6.92 7.38
CA LYS A 191 20.60 -6.81 8.65
C LYS A 191 19.09 -7.03 8.45
N VAL A 192 18.50 -6.33 7.48
CA VAL A 192 17.07 -6.48 7.13
C VAL A 192 16.76 -7.90 6.64
N ILE A 193 17.57 -8.45 5.74
CA ILE A 193 17.35 -9.78 5.19
C ILE A 193 17.48 -10.86 6.27
N ASN A 194 18.55 -10.78 7.08
CA ASN A 194 18.86 -11.79 8.10
C ASN A 194 17.83 -11.80 9.23
N TYR A 195 17.26 -10.66 9.62
CA TYR A 195 16.18 -10.63 10.62
C TYR A 195 15.02 -11.56 10.23
N TYR A 196 14.57 -11.51 8.97
CA TYR A 196 13.46 -12.36 8.52
C TYR A 196 13.93 -13.79 8.26
N ALA A 197 15.09 -13.96 7.63
CA ALA A 197 15.66 -15.28 7.36
C ALA A 197 15.87 -16.09 8.64
N GLU A 198 16.40 -15.47 9.70
CA GLU A 198 16.57 -16.13 11.00
C GLU A 198 15.24 -16.54 11.62
N GLY A 199 14.22 -15.68 11.57
CA GLY A 199 12.92 -16.01 12.11
C GLY A 199 12.19 -17.10 11.32
N VAL A 200 12.36 -17.15 10.01
CA VAL A 200 11.89 -18.26 9.17
C VAL A 200 12.64 -19.54 9.50
N LYS A 201 13.98 -19.49 9.60
CA LYS A 201 14.82 -20.64 9.98
C LYS A 201 14.47 -21.20 11.36
N LYS A 202 14.16 -20.33 12.32
CA LYS A 202 13.77 -20.71 13.70
C LYS A 202 12.27 -21.01 13.84
N GLY A 203 11.47 -20.80 12.78
CA GLY A 203 10.05 -21.15 12.70
C GLY A 203 9.06 -20.14 13.30
N TYR A 204 9.52 -19.05 13.92
CA TYR A 204 8.61 -18.04 14.52
C TYR A 204 8.16 -16.96 13.52
N PHE A 205 8.78 -16.88 12.35
CA PHE A 205 8.26 -16.13 11.21
C PHE A 205 7.86 -17.04 10.06
N ARG A 206 6.90 -16.58 9.25
CA ARG A 206 6.50 -17.20 7.99
C ARG A 206 6.36 -16.19 6.87
N VAL A 207 6.41 -16.66 5.64
CA VAL A 207 5.99 -15.92 4.43
C VAL A 207 4.54 -16.26 4.08
N ALA A 208 3.88 -15.41 3.29
CA ALA A 208 2.58 -15.74 2.70
C ALA A 208 2.68 -16.90 1.69
N GLY A 209 3.71 -16.91 0.85
CA GLY A 209 3.96 -17.98 -0.12
C GLY A 209 2.82 -18.16 -1.12
N SER A 210 2.44 -19.41 -1.39
CA SER A 210 1.35 -19.75 -2.33
C SER A 210 -0.05 -19.35 -1.83
N GLU A 211 -0.20 -18.98 -0.55
CA GLU A 211 -1.47 -18.48 -0.02
C GLU A 211 -1.71 -17.00 -0.38
N HIS A 212 -0.69 -16.31 -0.92
CA HIS A 212 -0.67 -14.90 -1.32
C HIS A 212 -0.90 -13.87 -0.21
N TYR A 213 -1.70 -14.20 0.81
CA TYR A 213 -2.02 -13.36 1.95
C TYR A 213 -2.06 -14.18 3.25
N LEU A 214 -1.63 -13.59 4.35
CA LEU A 214 -1.63 -14.21 5.67
C LEU A 214 -2.98 -14.13 6.39
N SER A 215 -3.98 -13.43 5.82
CA SER A 215 -5.34 -13.37 6.37
C SER A 215 -6.00 -14.74 6.51
N GLY A 216 -5.77 -15.66 5.55
CA GLY A 216 -6.21 -17.06 5.62
C GLY A 216 -5.55 -17.84 6.75
N PRO A 217 -4.19 -17.95 6.78
CA PRO A 217 -3.45 -18.48 7.91
C PRO A 217 -3.86 -17.93 9.28
N PHE A 218 -4.09 -16.61 9.34
CA PHE A 218 -4.50 -15.92 10.56
C PHE A 218 -5.90 -16.36 11.01
N ALA A 219 -6.86 -16.38 10.09
CA ALA A 219 -8.23 -16.87 10.34
C ALA A 219 -8.29 -18.35 10.75
N ASN A 220 -7.28 -19.13 10.38
CA ASN A 220 -7.10 -20.54 10.75
C ASN A 220 -6.17 -20.73 11.97
N GLU A 221 -5.86 -19.65 12.69
CA GLU A 221 -5.05 -19.66 13.91
C GLU A 221 -3.64 -20.27 13.72
N LYS A 222 -3.11 -20.23 12.49
CA LYS A 222 -1.76 -20.72 12.14
C LYS A 222 -0.68 -19.65 12.29
N VAL A 223 -1.07 -18.38 12.34
CA VAL A 223 -0.17 -17.26 12.63
C VAL A 223 -0.86 -16.28 13.57
N ALA A 224 -0.16 -15.82 14.60
CA ALA A 224 -0.75 -14.96 15.63
C ALA A 224 -0.76 -13.48 15.27
N MET A 225 0.14 -13.05 14.39
CA MET A 225 0.29 -11.68 13.93
C MET A 225 0.68 -11.66 12.45
N PHE A 226 0.30 -10.63 11.71
CA PHE A 226 0.92 -10.38 10.41
C PHE A 226 0.91 -8.90 10.06
N ILE A 227 1.89 -8.51 9.25
CA ILE A 227 1.97 -7.17 8.67
C ILE A 227 1.46 -7.26 7.23
N GLY A 228 0.45 -6.44 6.95
CA GLY A 228 -0.21 -6.40 5.65
C GLY A 228 -0.91 -5.07 5.43
N THR A 229 -1.56 -4.93 4.27
CA THR A 229 -2.33 -3.72 3.93
C THR A 229 -3.55 -3.56 4.84
N SER A 230 -3.80 -2.34 5.30
CA SER A 230 -5.00 -1.98 6.06
C SER A 230 -6.30 -2.25 5.30
N ALA A 231 -6.25 -2.19 3.95
CA ALA A 231 -7.40 -2.54 3.11
C ALA A 231 -7.76 -4.03 3.18
N GLY A 232 -6.85 -4.87 3.70
CA GLY A 232 -7.05 -6.30 3.89
C GLY A 232 -7.92 -6.65 5.10
N GLU A 233 -8.26 -5.67 5.95
CA GLU A 233 -9.01 -5.92 7.20
C GLU A 233 -10.39 -6.56 6.95
N SER A 234 -11.06 -6.21 5.85
CA SER A 234 -12.34 -6.81 5.49
C SER A 234 -12.24 -8.33 5.31
N PHE A 235 -11.17 -8.82 4.68
CA PHE A 235 -10.89 -10.26 4.53
C PHE A 235 -10.54 -10.92 5.88
N VAL A 236 -9.81 -10.22 6.76
CA VAL A 236 -9.55 -10.69 8.13
C VAL A 236 -10.87 -10.88 8.87
N LYS A 237 -11.72 -9.86 8.89
CA LYS A 237 -13.03 -9.93 9.54
C LYS A 237 -13.87 -11.09 9.01
N GLN A 238 -13.92 -11.25 7.69
CA GLN A 238 -14.66 -12.34 7.06
C GLN A 238 -14.12 -13.73 7.44
N GLY A 239 -12.81 -13.93 7.40
CA GLY A 239 -12.19 -15.22 7.72
C GLY A 239 -12.26 -15.59 9.20
N VAL A 240 -12.09 -14.59 10.08
CA VAL A 240 -12.18 -14.76 11.54
C VAL A 240 -13.62 -14.99 11.97
N GLY A 241 -14.58 -14.23 11.45
CA GLY A 241 -15.97 -14.27 11.90
C GLY A 241 -16.08 -14.12 13.42
N ASN A 242 -16.70 -15.11 14.07
CA ASN A 242 -16.87 -15.14 15.52
C ASN A 242 -15.87 -16.08 16.25
N LYS A 243 -14.85 -16.61 15.54
CA LYS A 243 -13.93 -17.62 16.10
C LYS A 243 -13.08 -17.07 17.24
N PHE A 244 -12.60 -15.83 17.11
CA PHE A 244 -11.76 -15.16 18.11
C PHE A 244 -11.80 -13.64 17.91
N THR A 245 -11.24 -12.90 18.86
CA THR A 245 -11.10 -11.44 18.72
C THR A 245 -9.74 -11.10 18.12
N TYR A 246 -9.75 -10.38 17.00
CA TYR A 246 -8.56 -9.72 16.45
C TYR A 246 -8.60 -8.21 16.73
N ASP A 247 -7.47 -7.56 16.55
CA ASP A 247 -7.33 -6.11 16.60
C ASP A 247 -6.18 -5.68 15.66
N VAL A 248 -6.02 -4.37 15.45
CA VAL A 248 -4.98 -3.81 14.57
C VAL A 248 -4.14 -2.76 15.30
N ALA A 249 -2.92 -2.57 14.83
CA ALA A 249 -1.98 -1.58 15.35
C ALA A 249 -1.10 -1.00 14.23
N PRO A 250 -0.42 0.13 14.47
CA PRO A 250 0.64 0.60 13.58
C PRO A 250 1.66 -0.51 13.26
N ARG A 251 2.27 -0.46 12.07
CA ARG A 251 3.43 -1.31 11.76
C ARG A 251 4.50 -1.11 12.86
N PRO A 252 5.12 -2.17 13.39
CA PRO A 252 6.13 -2.09 14.45
C PRO A 252 7.49 -1.59 13.92
N GLY A 253 7.55 -0.36 13.40
CA GLY A 253 8.76 0.29 12.92
C GLY A 253 8.56 1.80 12.78
N LYS A 254 9.60 2.52 12.38
CA LYS A 254 9.56 3.99 12.35
C LYS A 254 8.65 4.50 11.23
N TYR A 255 8.76 3.89 10.05
CA TYR A 255 7.97 4.26 8.88
C TYR A 255 6.89 3.23 8.58
N THR A 256 5.78 3.68 7.98
CA THR A 256 4.82 2.80 7.31
C THR A 256 4.68 3.16 5.84
N MET A 257 4.50 2.17 4.98
CA MET A 257 4.32 2.43 3.56
C MET A 257 2.90 2.86 3.28
N GLN A 258 2.72 3.98 2.58
CA GLN A 258 1.45 4.25 1.90
C GLN A 258 1.37 3.41 0.62
N GLN A 259 0.21 2.82 0.38
CA GLN A 259 -0.05 1.89 -0.72
C GLN A 259 -1.35 2.29 -1.42
N GLY A 260 -1.58 1.71 -2.59
CA GLY A 260 -2.75 1.99 -3.42
C GLY A 260 -2.55 3.15 -4.39
N THR A 261 -3.40 3.20 -5.39
CA THR A 261 -3.21 4.05 -6.57
C THR A 261 -3.65 5.50 -6.34
N ASP A 262 -3.17 6.36 -7.22
CA ASP A 262 -3.60 7.74 -7.38
C ASP A 262 -4.30 7.89 -8.72
N ILE A 263 -5.01 9.00 -8.91
CA ILE A 263 -5.65 9.34 -10.18
C ILE A 263 -4.73 10.29 -10.96
N TYR A 264 -4.36 9.90 -12.19
CA TYR A 264 -3.54 10.68 -13.11
C TYR A 264 -4.33 11.08 -14.35
N MET A 265 -3.94 12.18 -14.98
CA MET A 265 -4.60 12.72 -16.17
C MET A 265 -3.67 12.74 -17.38
N PHE A 266 -4.13 12.26 -18.52
CA PHE A 266 -3.37 12.28 -19.77
C PHE A 266 -3.61 13.57 -20.57
N LYS A 267 -2.56 14.08 -21.23
CA LYS A 267 -2.62 15.30 -22.04
C LYS A 267 -3.42 15.15 -23.33
N GLU A 268 -3.54 13.93 -23.86
CA GLU A 268 -4.29 13.65 -25.10
C GLU A 268 -5.76 14.07 -25.00
N ALA A 269 -6.36 13.96 -23.80
CA ALA A 269 -7.73 14.41 -23.58
C ALA A 269 -7.89 15.90 -23.89
N SER A 270 -9.00 16.27 -24.52
CA SER A 270 -9.33 17.66 -24.84
C SER A 270 -9.39 18.55 -23.59
N SER A 271 -9.28 19.87 -23.76
CA SER A 271 -9.35 20.83 -22.64
C SER A 271 -10.63 20.69 -21.81
N ILE A 272 -11.79 20.47 -22.47
CA ILE A 272 -13.07 20.29 -21.78
C ILE A 272 -13.12 18.97 -21.00
N GLN A 273 -12.57 17.89 -21.56
CA GLN A 273 -12.46 16.59 -20.86
C GLN A 273 -11.53 16.70 -19.64
N ARG A 274 -10.40 17.40 -19.76
CA ARG A 274 -9.48 17.63 -18.63
C ARG A 274 -10.12 18.48 -17.53
N ALA A 275 -10.87 19.52 -17.88
CA ALA A 275 -11.61 20.32 -16.90
C ALA A 275 -12.67 19.50 -16.17
N ALA A 276 -13.46 18.70 -16.90
CA ALA A 276 -14.45 17.79 -16.33
C ALA A 276 -13.80 16.73 -15.44
N ALA A 277 -12.68 16.15 -15.88
CA ALA A 277 -11.94 15.15 -15.13
C ALA A 277 -11.34 15.70 -13.84
N PHE A 278 -10.78 16.91 -13.86
CA PHE A 278 -10.28 17.54 -12.63
C PHE A 278 -11.43 17.85 -11.66
N LYS A 279 -12.59 18.30 -12.17
CA LYS A 279 -13.80 18.47 -11.33
C LYS A 279 -14.23 17.16 -10.67
N TYR A 280 -14.13 16.04 -11.40
CA TYR A 280 -14.41 14.72 -10.85
C TYR A 280 -13.36 14.26 -9.82
N MET A 281 -12.07 14.49 -10.07
CA MET A 281 -11.01 14.23 -9.08
C MET A 281 -11.26 14.99 -7.76
N LYS A 282 -11.59 16.28 -7.83
CA LYS A 282 -11.96 17.09 -6.66
C LYS A 282 -13.16 16.51 -5.91
N PHE A 283 -14.17 16.06 -6.65
CA PHE A 283 -15.35 15.43 -6.03
C PHE A 283 -14.97 14.15 -5.30
N LEU A 284 -14.17 13.27 -5.91
CA LEU A 284 -13.74 12.01 -5.30
C LEU A 284 -12.90 12.23 -4.03
N THR A 285 -12.10 13.30 -3.97
CA THR A 285 -11.28 13.63 -2.80
C THR A 285 -11.95 14.55 -1.79
N SER A 286 -13.19 14.96 -2.02
CA SER A 286 -13.96 15.71 -1.02
C SER A 286 -14.20 14.88 0.24
N GLU A 287 -14.32 15.56 1.39
CA GLU A 287 -14.59 14.94 2.69
C GLU A 287 -15.77 13.97 2.64
N SER A 288 -16.91 14.37 2.08
CA SER A 288 -18.10 13.51 1.97
C SER A 288 -17.87 12.26 1.11
N SER A 289 -17.13 12.40 0.01
CA SER A 289 -16.84 11.26 -0.87
C SER A 289 -15.85 10.31 -0.22
N GLN A 290 -14.85 10.85 0.47
CA GLN A 290 -13.84 10.08 1.17
C GLN A 290 -14.38 9.39 2.42
N LEU A 291 -15.31 9.99 3.15
CA LEU A 291 -16.02 9.34 4.26
C LEU A 291 -16.79 8.12 3.76
N LYS A 292 -17.61 8.29 2.72
CA LYS A 292 -18.35 7.19 2.08
C LYS A 292 -17.42 6.10 1.54
N TRP A 293 -16.34 6.50 0.87
CA TRP A 293 -15.35 5.57 0.34
C TRP A 293 -14.66 4.76 1.45
N ALA A 294 -14.17 5.43 2.48
CA ALA A 294 -13.46 4.79 3.59
C ALA A 294 -14.36 3.83 4.37
N ASN A 295 -15.58 4.25 4.71
CA ASN A 295 -16.54 3.43 5.45
C ASN A 295 -16.99 2.18 4.68
N ALA A 296 -17.13 2.27 3.36
CA ALA A 296 -17.58 1.16 2.54
C ALA A 296 -16.46 0.18 2.15
N THR A 297 -15.21 0.64 2.05
CA THR A 297 -14.14 -0.14 1.41
C THR A 297 -13.01 -0.57 2.35
N GLY A 298 -12.84 0.10 3.49
CA GLY A 298 -11.69 -0.08 4.38
C GLY A 298 -10.40 0.60 3.90
N TYR A 299 -10.43 1.33 2.78
CA TYR A 299 -9.35 2.25 2.44
C TYR A 299 -9.28 3.42 3.44
N ILE A 300 -8.10 4.00 3.57
CA ILE A 300 -7.89 5.17 4.42
C ILE A 300 -8.34 6.43 3.66
N PRO A 301 -8.99 7.39 4.32
CA PRO A 301 -9.36 8.64 3.68
C PRO A 301 -8.11 9.46 3.33
N VAL A 302 -8.15 10.12 2.18
CA VAL A 302 -7.09 11.04 1.75
C VAL A 302 -7.32 12.48 2.20
N ASN A 303 -8.53 12.81 2.64
CA ASN A 303 -8.93 14.12 3.14
C ASN A 303 -8.80 14.17 4.68
N ASN A 304 -8.27 15.27 5.24
CA ASN A 304 -8.02 15.35 6.68
C ASN A 304 -9.31 15.45 7.50
N GLY A 305 -10.34 16.13 7.00
CA GLY A 305 -11.64 16.26 7.68
C GLY A 305 -12.22 14.92 8.13
N VAL A 306 -12.03 13.87 7.33
CA VAL A 306 -12.52 12.52 7.63
C VAL A 306 -11.78 11.86 8.82
N LEU A 307 -10.53 12.25 9.12
CA LEU A 307 -9.75 11.62 10.20
C LEU A 307 -10.29 11.91 11.60
N ASP A 308 -11.04 13.00 11.75
CA ASP A 308 -11.71 13.41 12.99
C ASP A 308 -13.23 13.22 12.95
N ASP A 309 -13.75 12.75 11.81
CA ASP A 309 -15.17 12.51 11.64
C ASP A 309 -15.68 11.41 12.58
N LYS A 310 -16.78 11.70 13.26
CA LYS A 310 -17.37 10.81 14.25
C LYS A 310 -17.89 9.51 13.64
N GLU A 311 -18.52 9.57 12.46
CA GLU A 311 -19.02 8.38 11.76
C GLU A 311 -17.85 7.47 11.37
N PHE A 312 -16.75 8.04 10.90
CA PHE A 312 -15.53 7.30 10.58
C PHE A 312 -14.91 6.64 11.81
N LEU A 313 -14.73 7.39 12.91
CA LEU A 313 -14.10 6.90 14.13
C LEU A 313 -14.97 5.86 14.88
N ASP A 314 -16.29 6.03 14.87
CA ASP A 314 -17.24 5.12 15.51
C ASP A 314 -17.58 3.90 14.62
N ASN A 315 -16.98 3.78 13.43
CA ASN A 315 -17.20 2.67 12.52
C ASN A 315 -16.76 1.34 13.17
N LYS A 316 -17.74 0.55 13.63
CA LYS A 316 -17.51 -0.76 14.28
C LYS A 316 -17.14 -1.86 13.30
N ASN A 317 -17.27 -1.64 11.99
CA ASN A 317 -17.02 -2.66 10.99
C ASN A 317 -15.54 -2.93 10.73
N ILE A 318 -14.68 -1.96 11.03
CA ILE A 318 -13.22 -2.01 10.87
C ILE A 318 -12.55 -1.39 12.10
N LYS A 319 -11.33 -1.82 12.43
CA LYS A 319 -10.56 -1.39 13.61
C LYS A 319 -9.59 -0.27 13.28
N MET A 320 -9.18 -0.18 12.01
CA MET A 320 -8.19 0.80 11.56
C MET A 320 -8.51 2.28 11.87
N PRO A 321 -9.77 2.77 11.77
CA PRO A 321 -10.07 4.21 11.92
C PRO A 321 -9.48 4.83 13.19
N THR A 322 -9.71 4.20 14.35
CA THR A 322 -9.21 4.68 15.65
C THR A 322 -7.68 4.61 15.82
N LYS A 323 -6.99 3.90 14.94
CA LYS A 323 -5.52 3.74 14.95
C LYS A 323 -4.84 4.57 13.87
N LEU A 324 -5.59 5.06 12.89
CA LEU A 324 -5.06 5.60 11.65
C LEU A 324 -4.11 6.78 11.89
N LYS A 325 -4.49 7.75 12.72
CA LYS A 325 -3.64 8.91 13.05
C LYS A 325 -2.26 8.50 13.53
N SER A 326 -2.20 7.55 14.46
CA SER A 326 -0.93 7.02 14.98
C SER A 326 -0.16 6.22 13.93
N ALA A 327 -0.87 5.42 13.12
CA ALA A 327 -0.27 4.56 12.12
C ALA A 327 0.33 5.36 10.95
N THR A 328 -0.16 6.56 10.68
CA THR A 328 0.29 7.38 9.54
C THR A 328 1.23 8.52 9.90
N LYS A 329 1.81 8.53 11.10
CA LYS A 329 2.70 9.62 11.53
C LYS A 329 3.94 9.79 10.63
N HIS A 330 4.42 8.70 10.05
CA HIS A 330 5.61 8.66 9.20
C HIS A 330 5.34 7.81 7.96
N LEU A 331 4.54 8.36 7.04
CA LEU A 331 4.27 7.71 5.76
C LEU A 331 5.52 7.71 4.87
N TYR A 332 5.71 6.60 4.18
CA TYR A 332 6.76 6.43 3.18
C TYR A 332 6.13 6.03 1.84
N SER A 333 6.54 6.73 0.78
CA SER A 333 6.22 6.40 -0.60
C SER A 333 7.47 5.91 -1.29
N VAL A 334 7.34 4.85 -2.10
CA VAL A 334 8.45 4.40 -2.95
C VAL A 334 8.73 5.50 -3.99
N PRO A 335 9.97 6.01 -4.08
CA PRO A 335 10.31 7.03 -5.07
C PRO A 335 10.03 6.56 -6.51
N ALA A 336 9.38 7.42 -7.29
CA ALA A 336 9.14 7.18 -8.71
C ALA A 336 10.38 7.52 -9.53
N GLU A 337 11.30 6.56 -9.62
CA GLU A 337 12.55 6.66 -10.36
C GLU A 337 12.59 5.68 -11.55
N LYS A 338 13.54 5.88 -12.46
CA LYS A 338 13.75 4.97 -13.60
C LYS A 338 13.94 3.56 -13.05
N ASN A 339 13.19 2.60 -13.60
CA ASN A 339 13.24 1.18 -13.25
C ASN A 339 12.89 0.81 -11.80
N SER A 340 12.47 1.77 -10.97
CA SER A 340 12.04 1.50 -9.59
C SER A 340 10.93 0.45 -9.49
N ASN A 341 9.96 0.46 -10.42
CA ASN A 341 8.92 -0.57 -10.49
C ASN A 341 9.49 -1.97 -10.77
N ALA A 342 10.44 -2.09 -11.69
CA ALA A 342 11.06 -3.38 -12.04
C ALA A 342 11.87 -3.93 -10.86
N ALA A 343 12.71 -3.10 -10.25
CA ALA A 343 13.50 -3.47 -9.08
C ALA A 343 12.63 -3.83 -7.87
N TYR A 344 11.57 -3.06 -7.62
CA TYR A 344 10.63 -3.33 -6.53
C TYR A 344 9.92 -4.68 -6.72
N ASN A 345 9.44 -4.97 -7.94
CA ASN A 345 8.82 -6.27 -8.25
C ASN A 345 9.82 -7.43 -8.12
N GLN A 346 11.08 -7.20 -8.51
CA GLN A 346 12.15 -8.21 -8.43
C GLN A 346 12.46 -8.63 -6.98
N LEU A 347 12.22 -7.76 -5.99
CA LEU A 347 12.41 -8.09 -4.58
C LEU A 347 11.61 -9.31 -4.14
N ASN A 348 10.39 -9.50 -4.66
CA ASN A 348 9.55 -10.63 -4.27
C ASN A 348 10.24 -11.97 -4.57
N SER A 349 10.77 -12.13 -5.79
CA SER A 349 11.49 -13.35 -6.17
C SER A 349 12.82 -13.50 -5.42
N ILE A 350 13.57 -12.41 -5.25
CA ILE A 350 14.85 -12.44 -4.53
C ILE A 350 14.65 -12.88 -3.08
N MET A 351 13.75 -12.20 -2.36
CA MET A 351 13.47 -12.49 -0.96
C MET A 351 12.86 -13.88 -0.80
N GLN A 352 11.97 -14.31 -1.69
CA GLN A 352 11.41 -15.66 -1.65
C GLN A 352 12.51 -16.72 -1.72
N ASN A 353 13.49 -16.58 -2.61
CA ASN A 353 14.61 -17.52 -2.74
C ASN A 353 15.47 -17.55 -1.47
N ILE A 354 15.81 -16.38 -0.92
CA ILE A 354 16.58 -16.27 0.33
C ILE A 354 15.85 -16.94 1.50
N LEU A 355 14.57 -16.63 1.68
CA LEU A 355 13.77 -17.17 2.79
C LEU A 355 13.50 -18.67 2.64
N SER A 356 13.41 -19.16 1.40
CA SER A 356 13.29 -20.60 1.11
C SER A 356 14.57 -21.36 1.48
N ALA A 357 15.75 -20.78 1.23
CA ALA A 357 17.03 -21.34 1.68
C ALA A 357 17.12 -21.33 3.22
N ALA A 358 16.70 -20.23 3.86
CA ALA A 358 16.66 -20.12 5.32
C ALA A 358 15.75 -21.19 5.96
N GLN A 359 14.57 -21.43 5.37
CA GLN A 359 13.63 -22.46 5.82
C GLN A 359 14.21 -23.87 5.73
N LYS A 360 15.07 -24.13 4.74
CA LYS A 360 15.82 -25.40 4.58
C LYS A 360 17.07 -25.49 5.47
N GLY A 361 17.31 -24.50 6.34
CA GLY A 361 18.49 -24.43 7.20
C GLY A 361 19.79 -24.08 6.47
N GLN A 362 19.73 -23.75 5.18
CA GLN A 362 20.88 -23.47 4.33
C GLN A 362 21.50 -22.10 4.65
N ASN A 363 22.76 -21.91 4.25
CA ASN A 363 23.40 -20.60 4.31
C ASN A 363 22.77 -19.66 3.27
N VAL A 364 22.30 -18.50 3.73
CA VAL A 364 21.61 -17.51 2.89
C VAL A 364 22.55 -16.58 2.13
N ASN A 365 23.84 -16.53 2.46
CA ASN A 365 24.80 -15.58 1.85
C ASN A 365 24.88 -15.76 0.34
N SER A 366 24.95 -16.99 -0.17
CA SER A 366 24.98 -17.22 -1.62
C SER A 366 23.69 -16.76 -2.31
N GLN A 367 22.54 -16.87 -1.64
CA GLN A 367 21.26 -16.38 -2.17
C GLN A 367 21.18 -14.85 -2.13
N ILE A 368 21.81 -14.20 -1.15
CA ILE A 368 21.93 -12.74 -1.10
C ILE A 368 22.81 -12.25 -2.26
N ASP A 369 23.93 -12.92 -2.54
CA ASP A 369 24.83 -12.57 -3.64
C ASP A 369 24.15 -12.75 -5.02
N ASN A 370 23.45 -13.88 -5.21
CA ASN A 370 22.62 -14.09 -6.41
C ASN A 370 21.47 -13.06 -6.51
N GLY A 371 20.89 -12.72 -5.36
CA GLY A 371 19.86 -11.69 -5.24
C GLY A 371 20.35 -10.33 -5.72
N LYS A 372 21.58 -9.96 -5.36
CA LYS A 372 22.22 -8.72 -5.82
C LYS A 372 22.31 -8.63 -7.34
N GLN A 373 22.73 -9.70 -8.01
CA GLN A 373 22.81 -9.68 -9.47
C GLN A 373 21.46 -9.37 -10.12
N LYS A 374 20.37 -9.99 -9.62
CA LYS A 374 19.00 -9.74 -10.08
C LYS A 374 18.52 -8.33 -9.72
N PHE A 375 18.82 -7.86 -8.52
CA PHE A 375 18.45 -6.53 -8.05
C PHE A 375 19.10 -5.44 -8.90
N ASP A 376 20.41 -5.53 -9.10
CA ASP A 376 21.18 -4.59 -9.92
C ASP A 376 20.75 -4.65 -11.40
N ALA A 377 20.47 -5.84 -11.92
CA ALA A 377 19.98 -5.99 -13.30
C ALA A 377 18.62 -5.31 -13.49
N ALA A 378 17.71 -5.43 -12.52
CA ALA A 378 16.40 -4.79 -12.60
C ALA A 378 16.48 -3.25 -12.64
N TRP A 379 17.47 -2.64 -11.98
CA TRP A 379 17.72 -1.20 -12.07
C TRP A 379 18.32 -0.75 -13.40
N LYS A 380 18.89 -1.66 -14.21
CA LYS A 380 19.56 -1.37 -15.48
C LYS A 380 18.71 -1.58 -16.73
N GLN A 381 17.48 -2.10 -16.59
CA GLN A 381 16.53 -2.28 -17.70
C GLN A 381 16.20 -0.96 -18.41
#